data_AF-A0A847QN77-F1
#
_entry.id   AF-A0A847QN77-F1
#
_cell.length_a   1.000
_cell.length_b   1.000
_cell.length_c   1.000
_cell.angle_alpha   90.00
_cell.angle_beta   90.00
_cell.angle_gamma   90.00
#
_symmetry.space_group_name_H-M   'P 1'
#
loop_
_entity.id
_entity.type
_entity.pdbx_description
1 polymer ?
#
loop_
_entity_poly.entity_id
_entity_poly.type
_entity_poly.pdbx_seq_one_letter_code
_entity_poly.pdbx_strand_id
1 'polypeptide(L)'
;MYVGSDSCKGCHKKTYEGFVMTRHFTTFKPLEKYDIDLPDQITVFDTANQQSPVSVTLDISNISGVMADKYVVAQVPVAAGFQNDFYRVASLEREGDRWKLQPAKTGDFDNDGTEDWGAAAYSCGTCHSPNLGKIQDEGTIGCESCHGPGGNHVQTANKEGTMTVSQESCYTCHNSNPKQNDQGVWIANNHYGTRNYFASKHAQSEATNDCLTCHTPHTVNKDGKTVIGDDPANNCQKCHAQDMDLNKLMWVNPTDPTGHFTKDHSFGAMPYNELGDKKDSEEIEITNPDMIKIIEQQMPKQESK
;
A
#
# COMPACT_ATOMS: atom_id res chain seq x y z
N MET A 1 -13.72 6.83 18.20
CA MET A 1 -14.06 5.49 17.69
C MET A 1 -14.09 5.53 16.18
N TYR A 2 -13.66 4.44 15.53
CA TYR A 2 -13.84 4.26 14.09
C TYR A 2 -15.28 3.80 13.80
N VAL A 3 -15.84 4.20 12.66
CA VAL A 3 -17.24 3.93 12.28
C VAL A 3 -17.40 3.27 10.91
N GLY A 4 -16.32 3.11 10.14
CA GLY A 4 -16.34 2.49 8.81
C GLY A 4 -16.84 3.42 7.71
N SER A 5 -16.39 3.16 6.48
CA SER A 5 -16.78 3.93 5.30
C SER A 5 -18.29 3.88 5.02
N ASP A 6 -18.97 2.78 5.38
CA ASP A 6 -20.41 2.63 5.18
C ASP A 6 -21.23 3.67 5.95
N SER A 7 -20.77 4.06 7.16
CA SER A 7 -21.40 5.12 7.94
C SER A 7 -21.35 6.48 7.23
N CYS A 8 -20.34 6.70 6.38
CA CYS A 8 -20.17 7.95 5.62
C CYS A 8 -21.12 8.05 4.41
N LYS A 9 -21.53 6.90 3.84
CA LYS A 9 -22.34 6.82 2.61
C LYS A 9 -23.67 7.58 2.71
N GLY A 10 -24.30 7.60 3.88
CA GLY A 10 -25.60 8.24 4.08
C GLY A 10 -25.61 9.73 3.75
N CYS A 11 -24.55 10.45 4.15
CA CYS A 11 -24.41 11.89 3.91
C CYS A 11 -23.50 12.21 2.71
N HIS A 12 -22.49 11.37 2.44
CA HIS A 12 -21.46 11.59 1.42
C HIS A 12 -21.57 10.63 0.24
N LYS A 13 -22.79 10.33 -0.21
CA LYS A 13 -23.08 9.31 -1.23
C LYS A 13 -22.19 9.40 -2.48
N LYS A 14 -22.11 10.57 -3.12
CA LYS A 14 -21.32 10.76 -4.35
C LYS A 14 -19.83 10.49 -4.13
N THR A 15 -19.28 10.99 -3.02
CA THR A 15 -17.88 10.76 -2.64
C THR A 15 -17.62 9.29 -2.39
N TYR A 16 -18.49 8.64 -1.61
CA TYR A 16 -18.39 7.22 -1.30
C TYR A 16 -18.42 6.37 -2.58
N GLU A 17 -19.42 6.58 -3.46
CA GLU A 17 -19.57 5.81 -4.71
C GLU A 17 -18.36 5.92 -5.63
N GLY A 18 -17.69 7.08 -5.67
CA GLY A 18 -16.42 7.22 -6.37
C GLY A 18 -15.27 6.54 -5.63
N PHE A 19 -15.13 6.79 -4.33
CA PHE A 19 -13.98 6.35 -3.54
C PHE A 19 -13.86 4.82 -3.46
N VAL A 20 -14.98 4.10 -3.34
CA VAL A 20 -14.96 2.62 -3.26
C VAL A 20 -14.46 1.94 -4.54
N MET A 21 -14.38 2.67 -5.65
CA MET A 21 -13.83 2.19 -6.91
C MET A 21 -12.31 2.40 -7.01
N THR A 22 -11.71 3.10 -6.06
CA THR A 22 -10.27 3.41 -6.09
C THR A 22 -9.42 2.23 -5.65
N ARG A 23 -8.16 2.22 -6.09
CA ARG A 23 -7.16 1.26 -5.61
C ARG A 23 -6.88 1.36 -4.12
N HIS A 24 -7.14 2.50 -3.47
CA HIS A 24 -7.08 2.62 -2.02
C HIS A 24 -8.12 1.72 -1.37
N PHE A 25 -9.39 1.87 -1.75
CA PHE A 25 -10.46 1.09 -1.17
C PHE A 25 -10.45 -0.38 -1.61
N THR A 26 -9.94 -0.69 -2.80
CA THR A 26 -9.84 -2.07 -3.28
C THR A 26 -8.52 -2.76 -2.92
N THR A 27 -7.67 -2.14 -2.09
CA THR A 27 -6.37 -2.72 -1.72
C THR A 27 -6.53 -3.94 -0.81
N PHE A 28 -7.64 -4.05 -0.08
CA PHE A 28 -7.97 -5.23 0.70
C PHE A 28 -9.40 -5.67 0.37
N LYS A 29 -9.57 -6.92 -0.05
CA LYS A 29 -10.87 -7.47 -0.50
C LYS A 29 -11.20 -8.76 0.24
N PRO A 30 -12.47 -9.08 0.46
CA PRO A 30 -12.85 -10.35 1.04
C PRO A 30 -12.58 -11.50 0.03
N LEU A 31 -12.32 -12.70 0.54
CA LEU A 31 -11.80 -13.84 -0.25
C LEU A 31 -12.81 -14.32 -1.31
N GLU A 32 -14.11 -14.14 -1.06
CA GLU A 32 -15.22 -14.53 -1.92
C GLU A 32 -15.28 -13.71 -3.23
N LYS A 33 -14.48 -12.64 -3.34
CA LYS A 33 -14.34 -11.87 -4.59
C LYS A 33 -13.48 -12.58 -5.63
N TYR A 34 -12.79 -13.64 -5.26
CA TYR A 34 -11.87 -14.36 -6.12
C TYR A 34 -12.46 -15.74 -6.44
N ASP A 35 -12.47 -16.09 -7.72
CA ASP A 35 -12.86 -17.43 -8.17
C ASP A 35 -11.72 -18.42 -7.91
N ILE A 36 -11.72 -19.01 -6.70
CA ILE A 36 -10.71 -19.92 -6.16
C ILE A 36 -11.43 -21.15 -5.60
N ASP A 37 -10.81 -22.32 -5.76
CA ASP A 37 -11.19 -23.52 -5.01
C ASP A 37 -10.59 -23.46 -3.60
N LEU A 38 -11.43 -23.27 -2.59
CA LEU A 38 -11.01 -23.09 -1.20
C LEU A 38 -11.06 -24.43 -0.43
N PRO A 39 -10.02 -24.77 0.35
CA PRO A 39 -10.13 -25.83 1.34
C PRO A 39 -11.00 -25.37 2.52
N ASP A 40 -11.58 -26.33 3.27
CA ASP A 40 -12.33 -26.01 4.49
C ASP A 40 -11.43 -25.40 5.57
N GLN A 41 -10.19 -25.89 5.66
CA GLN A 41 -9.22 -25.51 6.67
C GLN A 41 -7.82 -25.41 6.07
N ILE A 42 -6.99 -24.54 6.66
CA ILE A 42 -5.57 -24.39 6.32
C ILE A 42 -4.75 -24.52 7.61
N THR A 43 -3.80 -25.44 7.61
CA THR A 43 -2.80 -25.53 8.69
C THR A 43 -1.57 -24.74 8.31
N VAL A 44 -1.13 -23.84 9.18
CA VAL A 44 0.09 -23.04 8.97
C VAL A 44 1.02 -23.12 10.16
N PHE A 45 2.33 -23.12 9.88
CA PHE A 45 3.40 -23.11 10.87
C PHE A 45 3.97 -21.71 11.06
N ASP A 46 4.35 -21.37 12.29
CA ASP A 46 5.04 -20.11 12.58
C ASP A 46 6.47 -20.13 12.00
N THR A 47 6.70 -19.36 10.94
CA THR A 47 8.01 -19.28 10.29
C THR A 47 9.04 -18.46 11.06
N ALA A 48 8.64 -17.79 12.15
CA ALA A 48 9.56 -17.05 13.02
C ALA A 48 10.23 -17.93 14.10
N ASN A 49 9.61 -19.05 14.49
CA ASN A 49 10.12 -19.93 15.54
C ASN A 49 10.63 -21.26 14.99
N GLN A 50 11.86 -21.25 14.48
CA GLN A 50 12.50 -22.44 13.88
C GLN A 50 12.93 -23.52 14.90
N GLN A 51 12.95 -23.20 16.20
CA GLN A 51 13.45 -24.10 17.25
C GLN A 51 12.34 -24.95 17.88
N SER A 52 11.12 -24.43 17.93
CA SER A 52 9.94 -25.11 18.43
C SER A 52 8.73 -24.65 17.60
N PRO A 53 8.64 -25.13 16.34
CA PRO A 53 7.61 -24.71 15.40
C PRO A 53 6.23 -25.01 15.98
N VAL A 54 5.42 -23.95 16.13
CA VAL A 54 4.02 -24.08 16.50
C VAL A 54 3.19 -24.01 15.23
N SER A 55 2.12 -24.80 15.15
CA SER A 55 1.17 -24.77 14.06
C SER A 55 -0.24 -24.45 14.55
N VAL A 56 -1.05 -23.96 13.64
CA VAL A 56 -2.47 -23.69 13.87
C VAL A 56 -3.25 -24.09 12.64
N THR A 57 -4.39 -24.74 12.86
CA THR A 57 -5.37 -24.99 11.81
C THR A 57 -6.45 -23.92 11.88
N LEU A 58 -6.62 -23.19 10.79
CA LEU A 58 -7.59 -22.11 10.63
C LEU A 58 -8.72 -22.58 9.73
N ASP A 59 -9.96 -22.37 10.16
CA ASP A 59 -11.11 -22.43 9.25
C ASP A 59 -10.98 -21.31 8.21
N ILE A 60 -11.33 -21.59 6.95
CA ILE A 60 -11.29 -20.60 5.89
C ILE A 60 -12.23 -19.41 6.17
N SER A 61 -13.28 -19.59 6.98
CA SER A 61 -14.14 -18.50 7.46
C SER A 61 -13.39 -17.48 8.33
N ASN A 62 -12.23 -17.83 8.87
CA ASN A 62 -11.40 -16.94 9.69
C ASN A 62 -10.39 -16.13 8.85
N ILE A 63 -10.36 -16.32 7.52
CA ILE A 63 -9.59 -15.45 6.64
C ILE A 63 -10.16 -14.04 6.71
N SER A 64 -9.30 -13.07 7.04
CA SER A 64 -9.72 -11.67 7.12
C SER A 64 -9.90 -11.05 5.74
N GLY A 65 -9.10 -11.48 4.76
CA GLY A 65 -9.24 -11.08 3.36
C GLY A 65 -7.94 -11.22 2.57
N VAL A 66 -7.90 -10.57 1.41
CA VAL A 66 -6.80 -10.61 0.45
C VAL A 66 -6.28 -9.19 0.21
N MET A 67 -5.03 -8.98 0.59
CA MET A 67 -4.29 -7.74 0.39
C MET A 67 -3.64 -7.72 -1.00
N ALA A 68 -3.83 -6.61 -1.71
CA ALA A 68 -3.24 -6.29 -3.01
C ALA A 68 -3.43 -7.40 -4.05
N ASP A 69 -4.62 -8.03 -4.08
CA ASP A 69 -4.95 -9.12 -5.01
C ASP A 69 -3.97 -10.32 -4.96
N LYS A 70 -3.19 -10.46 -3.88
CA LYS A 70 -2.09 -11.44 -3.80
C LYS A 70 -1.96 -12.12 -2.44
N TYR A 71 -1.99 -11.38 -1.34
CA TYR A 71 -1.64 -11.96 -0.03
C TYR A 71 -2.89 -12.25 0.77
N VAL A 72 -3.13 -13.52 1.10
CA VAL A 72 -4.24 -13.93 1.94
C VAL A 72 -3.85 -13.75 3.40
N VAL A 73 -4.61 -12.95 4.12
CA VAL A 73 -4.32 -12.52 5.49
C VAL A 73 -5.38 -13.08 6.41
N ALA A 74 -4.94 -13.67 7.52
CA ALA A 74 -5.82 -14.19 8.56
C ALA A 74 -5.38 -13.70 9.93
N GLN A 75 -6.35 -13.60 10.83
CA GLN A 75 -6.05 -13.46 12.24
C GLN A 75 -5.61 -14.82 12.78
N VAL A 76 -4.46 -14.87 13.43
CA VAL A 76 -3.96 -16.08 14.08
C VAL A 76 -4.15 -15.92 15.59
N PRO A 77 -4.82 -16.85 16.29
CA PRO A 77 -5.01 -16.74 17.73
C PRO A 77 -3.66 -16.69 18.46
N VAL A 78 -3.46 -15.68 19.31
CA VAL A 78 -2.27 -15.59 20.20
C VAL A 78 -2.13 -16.84 21.09
N ALA A 79 -3.26 -17.48 21.43
CA ALA A 79 -3.28 -18.75 22.17
C ALA A 79 -2.55 -19.90 21.44
N ALA A 80 -2.35 -19.81 20.12
CA ALA A 80 -1.57 -20.77 19.34
C ALA A 80 -0.05 -20.55 19.46
N GLY A 81 0.40 -19.55 20.24
CA GLY A 81 1.83 -19.27 20.48
C GLY A 81 2.49 -18.37 19.43
N PHE A 82 1.72 -17.81 18.50
CA PHE A 82 2.18 -16.86 17.50
C PHE A 82 2.39 -15.48 18.13
N GLN A 83 3.38 -14.73 17.62
CA GLN A 83 3.78 -13.43 18.18
C GLN A 83 2.91 -12.25 17.77
N ASN A 84 2.24 -12.33 16.61
CA ASN A 84 1.43 -11.25 16.05
C ASN A 84 -0.04 -11.65 15.91
N ASP A 85 -0.94 -10.68 15.76
CA ASP A 85 -2.37 -10.98 15.57
C ASP A 85 -2.68 -11.40 14.13
N PHE A 86 -1.94 -10.91 13.14
CA PHE A 86 -2.21 -11.14 11.72
C PHE A 86 -1.00 -11.69 10.99
N TYR A 87 -1.24 -12.67 10.12
CA TYR A 87 -0.22 -13.30 9.29
C TYR A 87 -0.70 -13.44 7.85
N ARG A 88 0.26 -13.49 6.92
CA ARG A 88 0.02 -14.00 5.58
C ARG A 88 0.05 -15.51 5.64
N VAL A 89 -1.10 -16.14 5.43
CA VAL A 89 -1.26 -17.59 5.55
C VAL A 89 -1.24 -18.29 4.19
N ALA A 90 -1.58 -17.54 3.14
CA ALA A 90 -1.54 -18.01 1.76
C ALA A 90 -1.24 -16.84 0.81
N SER A 91 -1.08 -17.17 -0.47
CA SER A 91 -1.04 -16.23 -1.56
C SER A 91 -1.91 -16.69 -2.73
N LEU A 92 -2.28 -15.74 -3.59
CA LEU A 92 -3.03 -16.00 -4.80
C LEU A 92 -2.12 -15.86 -6.02
N GLU A 93 -2.20 -16.85 -6.90
CA GLU A 93 -1.62 -16.79 -8.24
C GLU A 93 -2.73 -16.86 -9.28
N ARG A 94 -2.63 -16.06 -10.34
CA ARG A 94 -3.62 -16.06 -11.41
C ARG A 94 -3.30 -17.15 -12.43
N GLU A 95 -4.20 -18.11 -12.60
CA GLU A 95 -4.13 -19.17 -13.60
C GLU A 95 -5.26 -18.97 -14.64
N GLY A 96 -4.95 -18.21 -15.69
CA GLY A 96 -5.94 -17.81 -16.71
C GLY A 96 -7.01 -16.87 -16.15
N ASP A 97 -8.26 -17.33 -16.19
CA ASP A 97 -9.42 -16.60 -15.65
C ASP A 97 -9.73 -16.94 -14.18
N ARG A 98 -9.04 -17.95 -13.61
CA ARG A 98 -9.20 -18.38 -12.22
C ARG A 98 -8.01 -17.94 -11.37
N TRP A 99 -8.19 -18.04 -10.06
CA TRP A 99 -7.15 -17.84 -9.07
C TRP A 99 -6.85 -19.14 -8.35
N LYS A 100 -5.58 -19.35 -8.01
CA LYS A 100 -5.11 -20.51 -7.27
C LYS A 100 -4.54 -20.07 -5.94
N LEU A 101 -4.95 -20.77 -4.89
CA LEU A 101 -4.38 -20.61 -3.57
C LEU A 101 -3.04 -21.35 -3.48
N GLN A 102 -2.05 -20.68 -2.91
CA GLN A 102 -0.72 -21.23 -2.67
C GLN A 102 -0.25 -20.89 -1.25
N PRO A 103 0.66 -21.70 -0.68
CA PRO A 103 1.30 -21.36 0.58
C PRO A 103 1.92 -19.95 0.55
N ALA A 104 1.83 -19.20 1.64
CA ALA A 104 2.56 -17.92 1.76
C ALA A 104 4.08 -18.15 1.84
N LYS A 105 4.48 -19.26 2.44
CA LYS A 105 5.82 -19.84 2.44
C LYS A 105 5.69 -21.37 2.39
N THR A 106 6.68 -22.02 1.81
CA THR A 106 6.85 -23.48 1.88
C THR A 106 8.15 -23.82 2.61
N GLY A 107 8.16 -24.97 3.26
CA GLY A 107 9.32 -25.53 3.94
C GLY A 107 8.92 -26.73 4.80
N ASP A 108 9.88 -27.53 5.22
CA ASP A 108 9.68 -28.57 6.24
C ASP A 108 9.92 -27.92 7.61
N PHE A 109 8.86 -27.39 8.22
CA PHE A 109 9.01 -26.56 9.42
C PHE A 109 9.08 -27.40 10.69
N ASP A 110 8.47 -28.58 10.71
CA ASP A 110 8.51 -29.51 11.86
C ASP A 110 9.58 -30.61 11.74
N ASN A 111 10.32 -30.66 10.62
CA ASN A 111 11.37 -31.62 10.31
C ASN A 111 10.85 -33.07 10.20
N ASP A 112 9.61 -33.25 9.73
CA ASP A 112 9.02 -34.56 9.49
C ASP A 112 9.33 -35.11 8.07
N GLY A 113 9.98 -34.30 7.22
CA GLY A 113 10.33 -34.65 5.85
C GLY A 113 9.25 -34.34 4.81
N THR A 114 8.17 -33.66 5.21
CA THR A 114 7.10 -33.20 4.33
C THR A 114 7.11 -31.68 4.16
N GLU A 115 6.47 -31.17 3.11
CA GLU A 115 6.43 -29.74 2.86
C GLU A 115 5.18 -29.13 3.50
N ASP A 116 5.41 -28.16 4.39
CA ASP A 116 4.40 -27.45 5.17
C ASP A 116 4.09 -26.07 4.61
N TRP A 117 2.89 -25.58 4.97
CA TRP A 117 2.52 -24.19 4.76
C TRP A 117 3.04 -23.32 5.91
N GLY A 118 3.82 -22.30 5.59
CA GLY A 118 4.35 -21.36 6.56
C GLY A 118 3.55 -20.05 6.61
N ALA A 119 3.17 -19.63 7.81
CA ALA A 119 2.66 -18.29 8.05
C ALA A 119 3.80 -17.26 7.98
N ALA A 120 3.70 -16.33 7.05
CA ALA A 120 4.67 -15.26 6.90
C ALA A 120 4.23 -14.00 7.66
N ALA A 121 5.21 -13.30 8.26
CA ALA A 121 4.97 -12.03 8.94
C ALA A 121 4.21 -11.03 8.04
N TYR A 122 3.35 -10.23 8.68
CA TYR A 122 2.48 -9.26 8.04
C TYR A 122 2.79 -7.82 8.43
N SER A 123 3.96 -7.33 8.02
CA SER A 123 4.36 -5.93 8.24
C SER A 123 3.71 -4.93 7.25
N CYS A 124 3.04 -5.42 6.21
CA CYS A 124 2.47 -4.60 5.14
C CYS A 124 1.15 -3.89 5.54
N GLY A 125 0.48 -4.37 6.59
CA GLY A 125 -0.88 -3.96 6.94
C GLY A 125 -1.02 -2.49 7.31
N THR A 126 0.03 -1.86 7.82
CA THR A 126 0.01 -0.42 8.17
C THR A 126 -0.37 0.47 6.98
N CYS A 127 0.04 0.09 5.77
CA CYS A 127 -0.23 0.85 4.56
C CYS A 127 -1.33 0.22 3.69
N HIS A 128 -1.39 -1.11 3.65
CA HIS A 128 -2.26 -1.84 2.73
C HIS A 128 -3.49 -2.47 3.39
N SER A 129 -3.63 -2.34 4.71
CA SER A 129 -4.86 -2.73 5.38
C SER A 129 -5.04 -1.96 6.70
N PRO A 130 -4.95 -0.62 6.69
CA PRO A 130 -4.85 0.16 7.93
C PRO A 130 -6.08 0.04 8.83
N ASN A 131 -7.23 -0.36 8.28
CA ASN A 131 -8.47 -0.55 9.04
C ASN A 131 -8.66 -1.99 9.53
N LEU A 132 -7.81 -2.94 9.11
CA LEU A 132 -7.85 -4.33 9.58
C LEU A 132 -7.71 -4.40 11.10
N GLY A 133 -8.64 -5.09 11.75
CA GLY A 133 -8.73 -5.19 13.21
C GLY A 133 -9.25 -3.93 13.91
N LYS A 134 -9.45 -2.81 13.21
CA LYS A 134 -10.03 -1.56 13.76
C LYS A 134 -11.51 -1.42 13.42
N ILE A 135 -11.89 -1.85 12.22
CA ILE A 135 -13.24 -1.78 11.69
C ILE A 135 -13.65 -3.18 11.28
N GLN A 136 -14.79 -3.63 11.80
CA GLN A 136 -15.33 -4.93 11.45
C GLN A 136 -15.61 -4.97 9.94
N ASP A 137 -15.18 -6.04 9.28
CA ASP A 137 -15.40 -6.33 7.85
C ASP A 137 -14.81 -5.28 6.86
N GLU A 138 -14.02 -4.32 7.33
CA GLU A 138 -13.34 -3.32 6.49
C GLU A 138 -11.84 -3.29 6.80
N GLY A 139 -11.09 -4.19 6.16
CA GLY A 139 -9.63 -4.20 6.29
C GLY A 139 -8.91 -3.11 5.49
N THR A 140 -9.60 -2.44 4.56
CA THR A 140 -8.99 -1.63 3.50
C THR A 140 -8.53 -0.23 3.93
N ILE A 141 -8.07 0.57 2.97
CA ILE A 141 -7.84 2.01 3.16
C ILE A 141 -9.19 2.72 3.02
N GLY A 142 -9.87 2.93 4.14
CA GLY A 142 -11.18 3.60 4.22
C GLY A 142 -11.09 5.10 4.44
N CYS A 143 -12.26 5.73 4.62
CA CYS A 143 -12.36 7.19 4.83
C CYS A 143 -11.54 7.65 6.05
N GLU A 144 -11.61 6.87 7.12
CA GLU A 144 -10.98 7.16 8.40
C GLU A 144 -9.46 6.92 8.40
N SER A 145 -8.91 6.28 7.36
CA SER A 145 -7.46 6.16 7.17
C SER A 145 -6.83 7.52 6.84
N CYS A 146 -7.58 8.43 6.20
CA CYS A 146 -7.11 9.78 5.88
C CYS A 146 -7.64 10.85 6.86
N HIS A 147 -8.89 10.69 7.30
CA HIS A 147 -9.59 11.68 8.11
C HIS A 147 -9.52 11.41 9.63
N GLY A 148 -9.00 10.26 10.05
CA GLY A 148 -9.04 9.81 11.44
C GLY A 148 -10.42 9.28 11.87
N PRO A 149 -10.61 8.97 13.16
CA PRO A 149 -11.85 8.36 13.66
C PRO A 149 -13.07 9.29 13.56
N GLY A 150 -14.12 8.85 12.87
CA GLY A 150 -15.34 9.59 12.55
C GLY A 150 -16.45 9.54 13.60
N GLY A 151 -16.26 8.85 14.73
CA GLY A 151 -17.29 8.70 15.76
C GLY A 151 -17.92 10.01 16.24
N ASN A 152 -17.13 11.05 16.49
CA ASN A 152 -17.65 12.36 16.88
C ASN A 152 -18.34 13.07 15.71
N HIS A 153 -17.81 12.91 14.49
CA HIS A 153 -18.34 13.50 13.28
C HIS A 153 -19.76 13.00 12.98
N VAL A 154 -19.98 11.69 13.01
CA VAL A 154 -21.31 11.13 12.70
C VAL A 154 -22.37 11.47 13.76
N GLN A 155 -21.96 11.85 14.97
CA GLN A 155 -22.84 12.26 16.05
C GLN A 155 -23.15 13.77 16.05
N THR A 156 -22.43 14.58 15.27
CA THR A 156 -22.55 16.03 15.28
C THR A 156 -22.81 16.57 13.88
N ALA A 157 -23.92 17.29 13.69
CA ALA A 157 -24.28 17.88 12.39
C ALA A 157 -23.68 19.29 12.17
N ASN A 158 -22.89 19.80 13.11
CA ASN A 158 -22.34 21.15 13.10
C ASN A 158 -20.83 21.13 12.78
N LYS A 159 -20.24 22.32 12.62
CA LYS A 159 -18.83 22.46 12.22
C LYS A 159 -17.83 21.87 13.22
N GLU A 160 -18.23 21.63 14.47
CA GLU A 160 -17.37 21.08 15.52
C GLU A 160 -16.99 19.62 15.24
N GLY A 161 -17.83 18.89 14.48
CA GLY A 161 -17.54 17.55 14.00
C GLY A 161 -16.74 17.49 12.71
N THR A 162 -16.33 18.63 12.13
CA THR A 162 -15.68 18.62 10.80
C THR A 162 -14.39 17.82 10.83
N MET A 163 -14.28 16.84 9.94
CA MET A 163 -13.05 16.08 9.75
C MET A 163 -12.20 16.77 8.69
N THR A 164 -10.91 16.96 8.97
CA THR A 164 -9.95 17.57 8.05
C THR A 164 -8.92 16.54 7.62
N VAL A 165 -8.47 16.64 6.37
CA VAL A 165 -7.30 15.89 5.87
C VAL A 165 -6.15 16.87 5.69
N SER A 166 -4.94 16.43 6.01
CA SER A 166 -3.71 17.15 5.68
C SER A 166 -2.84 16.27 4.77
N GLN A 167 -1.81 16.85 4.15
CA GLN A 167 -0.85 16.08 3.34
C GLN A 167 -0.17 14.96 4.15
N GLU A 168 -0.07 15.09 5.47
CA GLU A 168 0.56 14.10 6.35
C GLU A 168 -0.19 12.76 6.34
N SER A 169 -1.51 12.80 6.12
CA SER A 169 -2.31 11.59 5.92
C SER A 169 -1.85 10.79 4.70
N CYS A 170 -1.38 11.47 3.64
CA CYS A 170 -0.84 10.82 2.44
C CYS A 170 0.53 10.18 2.73
N TYR A 171 1.41 10.89 3.44
CA TYR A 171 2.77 10.43 3.74
C TYR A 171 2.83 9.28 4.74
N THR A 172 1.75 9.02 5.49
CA THR A 172 1.67 7.84 6.35
C THR A 172 1.89 6.54 5.57
N CYS A 173 1.43 6.48 4.31
CA CYS A 173 1.62 5.32 3.42
C CYS A 173 2.58 5.62 2.26
N HIS A 174 2.50 6.82 1.67
CA HIS A 174 3.33 7.24 0.54
C HIS A 174 4.65 7.89 0.96
N ASN A 175 5.25 7.43 2.06
CA ASN A 175 6.60 7.84 2.42
C ASN A 175 7.59 7.30 1.39
N SER A 176 8.12 8.22 0.58
CA SER A 176 9.00 7.90 -0.55
C SER A 176 10.47 8.21 -0.26
N ASN A 177 10.78 8.57 0.99
CA ASN A 177 12.13 8.91 1.43
C ASN A 177 12.99 7.65 1.45
N PRO A 178 14.07 7.56 0.64
CA PRO A 178 15.06 6.50 0.75
C PRO A 178 15.61 6.37 2.18
N LYS A 179 16.11 5.18 2.53
CA LYS A 179 16.87 4.96 3.78
C LYS A 179 18.19 4.28 3.47
N GLN A 180 19.10 4.28 4.43
CA GLN A 180 20.29 3.44 4.37
C GLN A 180 19.98 2.07 4.99
N ASN A 181 20.44 1.00 4.34
CA ASN A 181 20.50 -0.33 4.96
C ASN A 181 21.69 -0.44 5.94
N ASP A 182 21.87 -1.60 6.57
CA ASP A 182 22.93 -1.84 7.57
C ASP A 182 24.37 -1.65 7.02
N GLN A 183 24.52 -1.67 5.69
CA GLN A 183 25.80 -1.45 5.00
C GLN A 183 26.02 0.00 4.56
N GLY A 184 25.09 0.90 4.91
CA GLY A 184 25.14 2.31 4.52
C GLY A 184 24.70 2.59 3.08
N VAL A 185 24.17 1.58 2.36
CA VAL A 185 23.70 1.74 0.98
C VAL A 185 22.30 2.33 0.98
N TRP A 186 22.10 3.39 0.18
CA TRP A 186 20.78 3.98 -0.02
C TRP A 186 19.86 3.00 -0.77
N ILE A 187 18.69 2.74 -0.21
CA ILE A 187 17.66 1.87 -0.75
C ILE A 187 16.32 2.61 -0.81
N ALA A 188 15.49 2.26 -1.78
CA ALA A 188 14.09 2.67 -1.79
C ALA A 188 13.37 2.09 -0.55
N ASN A 189 12.58 2.92 0.12
CA ASN A 189 12.03 2.63 1.45
C ASN A 189 10.58 2.11 1.39
N ASN A 190 9.87 2.44 0.32
CA ASN A 190 8.78 1.63 -0.19
C ASN A 190 9.38 0.66 -1.21
N HIS A 191 8.80 -0.54 -1.31
CA HIS A 191 9.43 -1.67 -1.98
C HIS A 191 9.84 -1.43 -3.46
N TYR A 192 9.45 -0.31 -4.10
CA TYR A 192 9.64 -0.15 -5.55
C TYR A 192 9.83 1.28 -6.11
N GLY A 193 10.23 2.24 -5.26
CA GLY A 193 10.88 3.45 -5.76
C GLY A 193 9.99 4.45 -6.50
N THR A 194 8.94 4.97 -5.87
CA THR A 194 8.58 6.36 -6.18
C THR A 194 9.75 7.22 -5.76
N ARG A 195 10.59 7.63 -6.72
CA ARG A 195 11.79 8.38 -6.35
C ARG A 195 11.34 9.75 -5.89
N ASN A 196 11.70 9.96 -4.65
CA ASN A 196 11.45 11.08 -3.77
C ASN A 196 10.75 12.27 -4.44
N TYR A 197 9.45 12.42 -4.18
CA TYR A 197 8.73 13.66 -4.51
C TYR A 197 9.50 14.91 -4.06
N PHE A 198 10.18 14.86 -2.91
CA PHE A 198 11.00 15.96 -2.38
C PHE A 198 12.24 16.30 -3.22
N ALA A 199 12.68 15.39 -4.10
CA ALA A 199 13.71 15.68 -5.11
C ALA A 199 13.18 16.50 -6.30
N SER A 200 11.86 16.63 -6.45
CA SER A 200 11.25 17.35 -7.55
C SER A 200 11.18 18.86 -7.28
N LYS A 201 11.11 19.64 -8.36
CA LYS A 201 10.81 21.08 -8.28
C LYS A 201 9.41 21.35 -7.73
N HIS A 202 8.48 20.41 -7.87
CA HIS A 202 7.11 20.57 -7.35
C HIS A 202 7.11 20.62 -5.82
N ALA A 203 7.88 19.76 -5.17
CA ALA A 203 8.01 19.75 -3.71
C ALA A 203 8.75 20.98 -3.16
N GLN A 204 9.62 21.60 -3.96
CA GLN A 204 10.36 22.82 -3.59
C GLN A 204 9.57 24.11 -3.82
N SER A 205 8.38 24.02 -4.42
CA SER A 205 7.55 25.17 -4.80
C SER A 205 6.32 25.27 -3.92
N GLU A 206 6.12 26.40 -3.25
CA GLU A 206 4.94 26.66 -2.41
C GLU A 206 3.61 26.51 -3.16
N ALA A 207 3.60 26.72 -4.48
CA ALA A 207 2.39 26.61 -5.28
C ALA A 207 1.98 25.16 -5.59
N THR A 208 2.89 24.20 -5.41
CA THR A 208 2.72 22.81 -5.87
C THR A 208 3.17 21.77 -4.86
N ASN A 209 3.71 22.18 -3.71
CA ASN A 209 4.29 21.26 -2.73
C ASN A 209 3.24 20.41 -1.98
N ASP A 210 1.95 20.69 -2.14
CA ASP A 210 0.84 19.92 -1.58
C ASP A 210 0.33 18.85 -2.57
N CYS A 211 0.26 17.59 -2.14
CA CYS A 211 -0.28 16.47 -2.91
C CYS A 211 -1.69 16.75 -3.45
N LEU A 212 -2.51 17.48 -2.69
CA LEU A 212 -3.89 17.82 -3.02
C LEU A 212 -4.02 18.85 -4.15
N THR A 213 -2.90 19.45 -4.58
CA THR A 213 -2.83 20.27 -5.79
C THR A 213 -3.14 19.44 -7.04
N CYS A 214 -2.73 18.17 -7.03
CA CYS A 214 -2.87 17.25 -8.17
C CYS A 214 -3.84 16.11 -7.90
N HIS A 215 -3.98 15.70 -6.65
CA HIS A 215 -4.78 14.56 -6.25
C HIS A 215 -5.99 14.95 -5.41
N THR A 216 -7.04 14.15 -5.48
CA THR A 216 -8.17 14.23 -4.57
C THR A 216 -8.83 12.86 -4.40
N PRO A 217 -9.11 12.41 -3.17
CA PRO A 217 -9.87 11.19 -2.93
C PRO A 217 -11.38 11.39 -3.13
N HIS A 218 -11.86 12.63 -3.27
CA HIS A 218 -13.29 12.94 -3.35
C HIS A 218 -13.87 12.94 -4.76
N THR A 219 -13.01 12.98 -5.78
CA THR A 219 -13.41 12.81 -7.17
C THR A 219 -12.45 11.87 -7.84
N VAL A 220 -12.99 10.78 -8.36
CA VAL A 220 -12.23 9.71 -8.99
C VAL A 220 -12.49 9.80 -10.48
N ASN A 221 -11.45 9.69 -11.29
CA ASN A 221 -11.63 9.66 -12.74
C ASN A 221 -12.22 8.34 -13.23
N LYS A 222 -12.58 8.27 -14.51
CA LYS A 222 -13.07 7.05 -15.17
C LYS A 222 -12.21 5.79 -14.98
N ASP A 223 -10.92 5.94 -14.67
CA ASP A 223 -9.98 4.83 -14.46
C ASP A 223 -9.87 4.39 -12.98
N GLY A 224 -10.63 5.01 -12.06
CA GLY A 224 -10.51 4.72 -10.63
C GLY A 224 -9.33 5.43 -9.94
N LYS A 225 -8.72 6.45 -10.57
CA LYS A 225 -7.56 7.18 -10.03
C LYS A 225 -7.99 8.46 -9.33
N THR A 226 -7.29 8.80 -8.25
CA THR A 226 -7.50 9.99 -7.43
C THR A 226 -6.81 11.24 -7.99
N VAL A 227 -6.57 11.31 -9.29
CA VAL A 227 -6.01 12.52 -9.93
C VAL A 227 -7.15 13.46 -10.31
N ILE A 228 -6.94 14.77 -10.18
CA ILE A 228 -7.97 15.76 -10.47
C ILE A 228 -8.26 15.79 -11.98
N GLY A 229 -9.50 15.45 -12.34
CA GLY A 229 -9.98 15.46 -13.72
C GLY A 229 -9.85 14.09 -14.41
N ASP A 230 -10.64 13.90 -15.47
CA ASP A 230 -10.69 12.60 -16.17
C ASP A 230 -9.41 12.28 -16.95
N ASP A 231 -8.84 13.30 -17.58
CA ASP A 231 -7.53 13.23 -18.22
C ASP A 231 -6.47 13.89 -17.31
N PRO A 232 -5.52 13.11 -16.76
CA PRO A 232 -4.44 13.65 -15.93
C PRO A 232 -3.65 14.76 -16.63
N ALA A 233 -3.49 14.70 -17.95
CA ALA A 233 -2.75 15.71 -18.72
C ALA A 233 -3.36 17.10 -18.58
N ASN A 234 -4.70 17.20 -18.51
CA ASN A 234 -5.39 18.48 -18.34
C ASN A 234 -5.04 19.14 -17.01
N ASN A 235 -4.77 18.38 -15.95
CA ASN A 235 -4.35 18.96 -14.68
C ASN A 235 -2.94 19.55 -14.78
N CYS A 236 -2.02 18.84 -15.45
CA CYS A 236 -0.65 19.29 -15.65
C CYS A 236 -0.57 20.52 -16.57
N GLN A 237 -1.43 20.58 -17.60
CA GLN A 237 -1.51 21.68 -18.55
C GLN A 237 -1.96 23.02 -17.95
N LYS A 238 -2.43 23.03 -16.69
CA LYS A 238 -2.68 24.28 -15.95
C LYS A 238 -1.41 25.10 -15.73
N CYS A 239 -0.25 24.42 -15.68
CA CYS A 239 1.06 25.04 -15.45
C CYS A 239 2.09 24.71 -16.53
N HIS A 240 1.87 23.64 -17.31
CA HIS A 240 2.81 23.16 -18.33
C HIS A 240 2.25 23.28 -19.75
N ALA A 241 3.15 23.25 -20.75
CA ALA A 241 2.78 23.24 -22.15
C ALA A 241 2.06 21.93 -22.56
N GLN A 242 1.25 22.00 -23.62
CA GLN A 242 0.40 20.89 -24.07
C GLN A 242 1.17 19.68 -24.62
N ASP A 243 2.41 19.87 -25.06
CA ASP A 243 3.27 18.84 -25.66
C ASP A 243 4.09 18.04 -24.63
N MET A 244 3.82 18.22 -23.34
CA MET A 244 4.44 17.45 -22.27
C MET A 244 4.09 15.94 -22.35
N ASP A 245 5.12 15.10 -22.31
CA ASP A 245 4.96 13.64 -22.22
C ASP A 245 5.05 13.16 -20.77
N LEU A 246 3.88 12.96 -20.14
CA LEU A 246 3.78 12.49 -18.76
C LEU A 246 4.40 11.10 -18.54
N ASN A 247 4.45 10.23 -19.55
CA ASN A 247 5.01 8.90 -19.38
C ASN A 247 6.54 8.92 -19.35
N LYS A 248 7.17 9.95 -19.93
CA LYS A 248 8.61 10.18 -19.78
C LYS A 248 8.97 10.81 -18.44
N LEU A 249 8.14 11.73 -17.95
CA LEU A 249 8.39 12.46 -16.69
C LEU A 249 8.01 11.65 -15.45
N MET A 250 6.94 10.87 -15.54
CA MET A 250 6.41 10.00 -14.49
C MET A 250 6.37 8.57 -15.03
N TRP A 251 7.56 8.00 -15.24
CA TRP A 251 7.72 6.65 -15.79
C TRP A 251 7.22 5.57 -14.82
N VAL A 252 6.84 4.42 -15.37
CA VAL A 252 6.46 3.23 -14.59
C VAL A 252 7.71 2.40 -14.35
N ASN A 253 7.93 1.96 -13.11
CA ASN A 253 9.08 1.12 -12.80
C ASN A 253 8.93 -0.25 -13.50
N PRO A 254 9.84 -0.63 -14.41
CA PRO A 254 9.74 -1.90 -15.11
C PRO A 254 10.02 -3.11 -14.21
N THR A 255 10.53 -2.92 -12.98
CA THR A 255 10.61 -4.01 -11.99
C THR A 255 9.26 -4.28 -11.30
N ASP A 256 8.20 -3.55 -11.68
CA ASP A 256 6.81 -3.80 -11.30
C ASP A 256 6.00 -4.41 -12.46
N PRO A 257 6.11 -5.72 -12.70
CA PRO A 257 5.35 -6.37 -13.77
C PRO A 257 3.83 -6.33 -13.54
N THR A 258 3.39 -5.90 -12.36
CA THR A 258 2.03 -6.04 -11.86
C THR A 258 1.31 -4.72 -11.63
N GLY A 259 1.99 -3.59 -11.83
CA GLY A 259 1.41 -2.25 -11.69
C GLY A 259 0.91 -1.96 -10.28
N HIS A 260 1.50 -2.58 -9.26
CA HIS A 260 1.19 -2.35 -7.87
C HIS A 260 1.69 -0.98 -7.38
N PHE A 261 2.53 -0.27 -8.14
CA PHE A 261 3.17 0.97 -7.69
C PHE A 261 2.69 2.21 -8.41
N THR A 262 2.76 3.30 -7.66
CA THR A 262 2.62 4.65 -8.17
C THR A 262 3.77 4.96 -9.14
N LYS A 263 3.46 5.66 -10.23
CA LYS A 263 4.44 6.19 -11.18
C LYS A 263 5.50 7.02 -10.47
N ASP A 264 6.66 7.22 -11.11
CA ASP A 264 7.69 8.11 -10.57
C ASP A 264 7.15 9.53 -10.27
N HIS A 265 7.53 10.08 -9.12
CA HIS A 265 7.14 11.42 -8.65
C HIS A 265 8.33 12.37 -8.53
N SER A 266 9.50 12.02 -9.09
CA SER A 266 10.63 12.95 -9.24
C SER A 266 10.39 13.94 -10.39
N PHE A 267 9.41 13.67 -11.26
CA PHE A 267 9.03 14.50 -12.41
C PHE A 267 10.19 14.74 -13.38
N GLY A 268 10.96 13.68 -13.66
CA GLY A 268 12.11 13.75 -14.56
C GLY A 268 13.34 14.42 -13.97
N ALA A 269 13.36 14.72 -12.66
CA ALA A 269 14.60 15.05 -11.97
C ALA A 269 15.63 13.91 -12.11
N MET A 270 15.15 12.67 -12.29
CA MET A 270 15.96 11.47 -12.46
C MET A 270 15.38 10.54 -13.54
N PRO A 271 15.96 10.53 -14.75
CA PRO A 271 15.59 9.59 -15.81
C PRO A 271 15.83 8.14 -15.39
N TYR A 272 14.94 7.22 -15.78
CA TYR A 272 15.05 5.80 -15.40
C TYR A 272 16.40 5.16 -15.78
N ASN A 273 16.91 5.49 -16.96
CA ASN A 273 18.19 4.97 -17.48
C ASN A 273 19.42 5.48 -16.72
N GLU A 274 19.28 6.50 -15.88
CA GLU A 274 20.37 7.10 -15.12
C GLU A 274 20.41 6.60 -13.67
N LEU A 275 19.42 5.84 -13.22
CA LEU A 275 19.26 5.49 -11.81
C LEU A 275 20.35 4.54 -11.26
N GLY A 276 20.92 3.71 -12.12
CA GLY A 276 21.92 2.71 -11.72
C GLY A 276 21.38 1.57 -10.85
N ASP A 277 20.06 1.35 -10.85
CA ASP A 277 19.43 0.33 -10.00
C ASP A 277 19.88 -1.09 -10.34
N LYS A 278 20.13 -1.88 -9.31
CA LYS A 278 20.28 -3.33 -9.44
C LYS A 278 18.90 -3.97 -9.53
N LYS A 279 18.44 -4.23 -10.75
CA LYS A 279 17.09 -4.77 -11.01
C LYS A 279 16.79 -6.10 -10.32
N ASP A 280 17.84 -6.88 -10.02
CA ASP A 280 17.73 -8.20 -9.42
C ASP A 280 17.89 -8.21 -7.90
N SER A 281 17.97 -7.03 -7.26
CA SER A 281 18.05 -6.93 -5.79
C SER A 281 16.66 -6.94 -5.15
N GLU A 282 16.51 -7.60 -3.99
CA GLU A 282 15.26 -7.62 -3.22
C GLU A 282 14.88 -6.21 -2.74
N GLU A 283 15.88 -5.40 -2.39
CA GLU A 283 15.76 -3.97 -2.08
C GLU A 283 16.39 -3.16 -3.22
N ILE A 284 15.62 -2.28 -3.88
CA ILE A 284 16.15 -1.48 -5.01
C ILE A 284 17.23 -0.53 -4.49
N GLU A 285 18.50 -0.92 -4.65
CA GLU A 285 19.67 -0.11 -4.34
C GLU A 285 19.76 1.12 -5.25
N ILE A 286 20.01 2.28 -4.64
CA ILE A 286 20.27 3.55 -5.33
C ILE A 286 21.78 3.73 -5.42
N THR A 287 22.35 3.49 -6.60
CA THR A 287 23.81 3.53 -6.78
C THR A 287 24.30 4.77 -7.53
N ASN A 288 23.41 5.52 -8.19
CA ASN A 288 23.79 6.73 -8.91
C ASN A 288 24.30 7.83 -7.93
N PRO A 289 25.55 8.33 -8.09
CA PRO A 289 26.12 9.33 -7.18
C PRO A 289 25.39 10.68 -7.15
N ASP A 290 24.85 11.13 -8.29
CA ASP A 290 24.10 12.39 -8.38
C ASP A 290 22.75 12.27 -7.65
N MET A 291 22.10 11.12 -7.74
CA MET A 291 20.88 10.81 -6.99
C MET A 291 21.16 10.81 -5.49
N ILE A 292 22.24 10.15 -5.05
CA ILE A 292 22.65 10.12 -3.64
C ILE A 292 22.88 11.55 -3.14
N LYS A 293 23.56 12.38 -3.92
CA LYS A 293 23.77 13.78 -3.58
C LYS A 293 22.47 14.57 -3.46
N ILE A 294 21.50 14.36 -4.35
CA ILE A 294 20.18 15.00 -4.28
C ILE A 294 19.43 14.56 -3.01
N ILE A 295 19.45 13.26 -2.71
CA ILE A 295 18.87 12.67 -1.48
C ILE A 295 19.46 13.36 -0.25
N GLU A 296 20.79 13.41 -0.14
CA GLU A 296 21.49 14.00 1.01
C GLU A 296 21.24 15.50 1.16
N GLN A 297 21.02 16.22 0.06
CA GLN A 297 20.83 17.68 0.07
C GLN A 297 19.38 18.13 0.26
N GLN A 298 18.42 17.38 -0.29
CA GLN A 298 17.03 17.83 -0.43
C GLN A 298 16.03 17.02 0.39
N MET A 299 16.43 15.87 0.95
CA MET A 299 15.55 15.18 1.88
C MET A 299 15.36 16.02 3.15
N PRO A 300 14.12 16.09 3.67
CA PRO A 300 13.91 16.59 5.02
C PRO A 300 14.85 15.80 5.93
N LYS A 301 15.68 16.49 6.72
CA LYS A 301 16.45 15.82 7.77
C LYS A 301 15.43 15.08 8.62
N GLN A 302 15.45 13.75 8.60
CA GLN A 302 14.62 12.97 9.48
C GLN A 302 15.09 13.30 10.89
N GLU A 303 14.34 14.16 11.59
CA GLU A 303 14.52 14.27 13.03
C GLU A 303 14.27 12.87 13.58
N SER A 304 15.31 12.30 14.21
CA SER A 304 15.18 11.03 14.93
C SER A 304 14.07 11.21 15.97
N LYS A 305 12.92 10.62 15.72
CA LYS A 305 11.91 10.38 16.75
C LYS A 305 12.22 9.05 17.42
#